data_AF-A0A962W051-F1
#
_entry.id   AF-A0A962W051-F1
#
_cell.length_a   1.000
_cell.length_b   1.000
_cell.length_c   1.000
_cell.angle_alpha   90.00
_cell.angle_beta   90.00
_cell.angle_gamma   90.00
#
_symmetry.space_group_name_H-M   'P 1'
#
loop_
_entity.id
_entity.type
_entity.pdbx_description
1 polymer ?
#
loop_
_entity_poly.entity_id
_entity_poly.type
_entity_poly.pdbx_seq_one_letter_code
_entity_poly.pdbx_strand_id
1 'polypeptide(L)' 'MGPSTTIIEKKSRLKLVDWKELADYRDLLYFLIVRGIRAKYAQSVLGVSWAVIQPLFTMLVFTIVFGNLAKISS' A
#
# COMPACT_ATOMS: atom_id res chain seq x y z
N MET A 1 9.68 28.95 -50.85
CA MET A 1 9.16 28.68 -49.49
C MET A 1 8.25 27.46 -49.57
N GLY A 2 8.81 26.26 -49.41
CA GLY A 2 8.00 25.02 -49.38
C GLY A 2 7.52 24.74 -47.96
N PRO A 3 6.31 24.21 -47.74
CA PRO A 3 5.84 23.87 -46.41
C PRO A 3 6.67 22.71 -45.84
N SER A 4 7.33 22.96 -44.71
CA SER A 4 8.01 21.93 -43.92
C SER A 4 6.99 20.89 -43.51
N THR A 5 6.95 19.78 -44.25
CA THR A 5 6.08 18.66 -43.96
C THR A 5 6.67 17.95 -42.74
N THR A 6 6.15 18.28 -41.57
CA THR A 6 6.45 17.54 -40.34
C THR A 6 5.83 16.16 -40.49
N ILE A 7 6.62 15.20 -40.96
CA ILE A 7 6.23 13.81 -41.06
C ILE A 7 6.14 13.27 -39.63
N ILE A 8 4.93 13.24 -39.09
CA ILE A 8 4.61 12.53 -37.85
C ILE A 8 4.70 11.03 -38.19
N GLU A 9 5.90 10.47 -38.00
CA GLU A 9 6.14 9.04 -38.12
C GLU A 9 5.31 8.32 -37.04
N LYS A 10 4.29 7.60 -37.51
CA LYS A 10 3.33 6.87 -36.68
C LYS A 10 4.04 5.70 -36.00
N LYS A 11 4.57 5.92 -34.79
CA LYS A 11 5.15 4.90 -33.90
C LYS A 11 4.23 3.67 -33.90
N SER A 12 4.78 2.55 -34.38
CA SER A 12 4.14 1.27 -34.64
C SER A 12 3.12 0.87 -33.57
N ARG A 13 1.84 0.83 -33.94
CA ARG A 13 0.72 0.38 -33.08
C ARG A 13 0.81 -1.09 -32.63
N LEU A 14 1.81 -1.83 -33.12
CA LEU A 14 1.97 -3.27 -32.87
C LEU A 14 3.06 -3.60 -31.85
N LYS A 15 3.84 -2.60 -31.40
CA LYS A 15 4.75 -2.75 -30.25
C LYS A 15 4.10 -2.09 -29.03
N LEU A 16 3.06 -2.73 -28.50
CA LEU A 16 2.34 -2.23 -27.32
C LEU A 16 3.17 -2.33 -26.04
N VAL A 17 4.18 -3.22 -26.01
CA VAL A 17 5.11 -3.34 -24.88
C VAL A 17 6.53 -3.46 -25.43
N ASP A 18 7.27 -2.36 -25.37
CA ASP A 18 8.72 -2.38 -25.60
C ASP A 18 9.40 -2.66 -24.25
N TRP A 19 9.98 -3.85 -24.10
CA TRP A 19 10.65 -4.28 -22.87
C TRP A 19 11.81 -3.36 -22.49
N LYS A 20 12.39 -2.66 -23.47
CA LYS A 20 13.47 -1.70 -23.28
C LYS A 20 12.95 -0.40 -22.65
N GLU A 21 11.81 0.09 -23.16
CA GLU A 21 11.10 1.25 -22.61
C GLU A 21 10.62 0.95 -21.17
N LEU A 22 10.14 -0.28 -20.91
CA LEU A 22 9.78 -0.73 -19.57
C LEU A 22 10.97 -0.76 -18.60
N ALA A 23 12.18 -1.05 -19.09
CA ALA A 23 13.41 -1.02 -18.30
C ALA A 23 13.83 0.41 -17.94
N ASP A 24 13.72 1.35 -18.89
CA ASP A 24 14.02 2.78 -18.68
C ASP A 24 13.04 3.44 -17.69
N TYR A 25 11.79 3.00 -17.64
CA TYR A 25 10.76 3.50 -16.72
C TYR A 25 10.59 2.68 -15.43
N ARG A 26 11.55 1.81 -15.08
CA ARG A 26 11.49 0.97 -13.87
C ARG A 26 11.37 1.75 -12.58
N ASP A 27 12.05 2.89 -12.45
CA ASP A 27 11.97 3.71 -11.24
C ASP A 27 10.56 4.27 -11.02
N LEU A 28 9.90 4.71 -12.08
CA LEU A 28 8.53 5.21 -12.02
C LEU A 28 7.55 4.09 -11.62
N LEU A 29 7.69 2.92 -12.23
CA LEU A 29 6.90 1.73 -11.90
C LEU A 29 7.13 1.28 -10.46
N TYR A 30 8.39 1.26 -10.00
CA TYR A 30 8.75 0.89 -8.64
C TYR A 30 8.13 1.86 -7.63
N PHE A 31 8.23 3.17 -7.87
CA PHE A 31 7.60 4.19 -7.03
C PHE A 31 6.08 4.00 -6.96
N LEU A 32 5.44 3.70 -8.10
CA LEU A 32 4.00 3.48 -8.18
C LEU A 32 3.56 2.22 -7.40
N ILE A 33 4.32 1.13 -7.54
CA ILE A 33 4.08 -0.15 -6.85
C ILE A 33 4.28 0.02 -5.34
N VAL A 34 5.40 0.60 -4.90
CA VAL A 34 5.70 0.83 -3.48
C VAL A 34 4.62 1.67 -2.82
N ARG A 35 4.14 2.73 -3.48
CA ARG A 35 3.06 3.56 -2.96
C ARG A 35 1.75 2.78 -2.86
N GLY A 36 1.43 1.97 -3.87
CA GLY A 36 0.23 1.13 -3.86
C GLY A 36 0.26 0.07 -2.76
N ILE A 37 1.42 -0.57 -2.54
CA ILE A 37 1.65 -1.52 -1.46
C ILE A 37 1.49 -0.79 -0.12
N ARG A 38 2.22 0.30 0.14
CA ARG A 38 2.09 1.04 1.41
C ARG A 38 0.66 1.46 1.69
N ALA A 39 -0.10 1.92 0.69
CA ALA A 39 -1.49 2.32 0.88
C ALA A 39 -2.41 1.14 1.27
N LYS A 40 -2.30 -0.01 0.59
CA LYS A 40 -3.09 -1.21 0.93
C LYS A 40 -2.70 -1.80 2.28
N TYR A 41 -1.39 -1.91 2.55
CA TYR A 41 -0.89 -2.46 3.81
C TYR A 41 -1.20 -1.54 4.99
N ALA A 42 -1.07 -0.22 4.85
CA ALA A 42 -1.41 0.70 5.94
C ALA A 42 -2.89 0.59 6.33
N GLN A 43 -3.80 0.57 5.35
CA GLN A 43 -5.23 0.53 5.63
C GLN A 43 -5.69 -0.84 6.16
N SER A 44 -5.17 -1.95 5.61
CA SER A 44 -5.52 -3.31 6.08
C SER A 44 -4.90 -3.65 7.43
N VAL A 45 -3.63 -3.27 7.67
CA VAL A 45 -2.97 -3.52 8.96
C VAL A 45 -3.62 -2.71 10.07
N LEU A 46 -4.03 -1.46 9.82
CA LEU A 46 -4.74 -0.66 10.82
C LEU A 46 -6.07 -1.30 11.22
N GLY A 47 -6.87 -1.77 10.26
CA GLY A 47 -8.16 -2.42 10.55
C GLY A 47 -8.01 -3.74 11.33
N VAL A 48 -7.13 -4.63 10.87
CA VAL A 48 -6.88 -5.93 11.53
C VAL A 48 -6.25 -5.73 12.91
N SER A 49 -5.25 -4.86 13.03
CA SER A 49 -4.62 -4.58 14.32
C SER A 49 -5.63 -3.98 15.29
N TRP A 50 -6.48 -3.06 14.85
CA TRP A 50 -7.51 -2.44 15.68
C TRP A 50 -8.52 -3.46 16.22
N ALA A 51 -8.98 -4.39 15.38
CA ALA A 51 -9.89 -5.47 15.77
C ALA A 51 -9.29 -6.44 16.81
N VAL A 52 -7.95 -6.59 16.85
CA VAL A 52 -7.24 -7.42 17.84
C VAL A 52 -6.90 -6.62 19.11
N ILE A 53 -6.54 -5.35 18.98
CA ILE A 53 -6.20 -4.47 20.11
C ILE A 53 -7.38 -4.34 21.06
N GLN A 54 -8.60 -4.19 20.54
CA GLN A 54 -9.80 -4.02 21.37
C GLN A 54 -10.00 -5.18 22.38
N PRO A 55 -10.15 -6.45 21.95
CA PRO A 55 -10.34 -7.57 22.87
C PRO A 55 -9.14 -7.79 23.80
N LEU A 56 -7.91 -7.55 23.33
CA LEU A 56 -6.73 -7.63 24.19
C LEU A 56 -6.77 -6.57 25.30
N PHE A 57 -7.14 -5.34 24.97
CA PHE A 57 -7.25 -4.26 25.94
C PHE A 57 -8.38 -4.55 26.95
N THR A 58 -9.52 -5.04 26.47
CA THR A 58 -10.61 -5.48 27.34
C THR A 58 -10.18 -6.61 28.26
N MET A 59 -9.49 -7.64 27.74
CA MET A 59 -8.99 -8.76 28.54
C MET A 59 -7.97 -8.29 29.58
N LEU A 60 -7.08 -7.36 29.24
CA LEU A 60 -6.10 -6.77 30.14
C LEU A 60 -6.76 -5.96 31.25
N VAL A 61 -7.71 -5.08 30.90
CA VAL A 61 -8.48 -4.30 31.88
C VAL A 61 -9.27 -5.23 32.80
N PHE A 62 -9.99 -6.22 32.25
CA PHE A 62 -10.69 -7.23 33.07
C PHE A 62 -9.71 -7.96 33.98
N THR A 63 -8.58 -8.43 33.47
CA THR A 63 -7.58 -9.16 34.27
C THR A 63 -6.98 -8.29 35.38
N ILE A 64 -6.68 -7.02 35.11
CA ILE A 64 -6.14 -6.09 36.11
C ILE A 64 -7.22 -5.72 37.13
N VAL A 65 -8.44 -5.43 36.70
CA VAL A 65 -9.55 -5.04 37.58
C VAL A 65 -9.96 -6.22 38.45
N PHE A 66 -10.26 -7.39 37.87
CA PHE A 66 -10.60 -8.60 38.64
C PHE A 66 -9.40 -9.17 39.39
N GLY A 67 -8.19 -9.09 38.85
CA GLY A 67 -6.98 -9.53 39.56
C GLY A 67 -6.65 -8.65 40.76
N ASN A 68 -6.81 -7.32 40.66
CA ASN A 68 -6.65 -6.43 41.80
C ASN A 68 -7.85 -6.53 42.76
N LEU A 69 -9.08 -6.62 42.27
CA LEU A 69 -10.27 -6.77 43.12
C LEU A 69 -10.25 -8.12 43.87
N ALA A 70 -9.81 -9.21 43.22
CA ALA A 70 -9.60 -10.52 43.85
C ALA A 70 -8.42 -10.51 44.82
N LYS A 71 -7.38 -9.70 44.58
CA LYS A 71 -6.28 -9.50 45.54
C LYS A 71 -6.65 -8.61 46.73
N ILE A 72 -7.60 -7.68 46.57
CA ILE A 72 -8.06 -6.76 47.62
C ILE A 72 -9.16 -7.40 48.48
N SER A 73 -9.81 -8.47 48.01
CA SER A 73 -10.85 -9.20 48.73
C SER A 73 -10.35 -10.43 49.50
N SER A 74 -9.07 -10.52 49.83
CA SER A 74 -8.56 -11.45 50.85
C SER A 74 -8.01 -10.69 52.05
#